data_AF-A0A920LKF8-F1
#
_entry.id   AF-A0A920LKF8-F1
#
_cell.length_a   1.000
_cell.length_b   1.000
_cell.length_c   1.000
_cell.angle_alpha   90.00
_cell.angle_beta   90.00
_cell.angle_gamma   90.00
#
_symmetry.space_group_name_H-M   'P 1'
#
loop_
_entity.id
_entity.type
_entity.pdbx_description
1 polymer ?
#
loop_
_entity_poly.entity_id
_entity_poly.type
_entity_poly.pdbx_seq_one_letter_code
_entity_poly.pdbx_strand_id
1 'polypeptide(L)' 'MRHVLQQEYKDFEVIVVNDQSIDGSKYYLESLQNKFDNLVVCNLDEKINTREGKKFALQLVSNLRSMKIFC' A
#
# COMPACT_ATOMS: atom_id res chain seq x y z
N MET A 1 -9.00 9.97 1.39
CA MET A 1 -8.94 8.81 0.48
C MET A 1 -9.40 9.12 -0.94
N ARG A 2 -10.63 9.62 -1.19
CA ARG A 2 -11.13 9.88 -2.57
C ARG A 2 -10.19 10.71 -3.45
N HIS A 3 -9.63 11.79 -2.90
CA HIS A 3 -8.72 12.69 -3.65
C HIS A 3 -7.44 12.00 -4.17
N VAL A 4 -6.97 10.92 -3.52
CA VAL A 4 -5.72 10.24 -3.93
C VAL A 4 -6.00 9.11 -4.93
N LEU A 5 -7.17 8.47 -4.85
CA LEU A 5 -7.53 7.34 -5.72
C LEU A 5 -8.10 7.77 -7.07
N GLN A 6 -8.57 9.01 -7.19
CA GLN A 6 -9.30 9.52 -8.37
C GLN A 6 -8.58 10.72 -9.02
N GLN A 7 -7.24 10.71 -9.02
CA GLN A 7 -6.47 11.78 -9.63
C GLN A 7 -6.47 11.67 -11.16
N GLU A 8 -6.40 12.80 -11.86
CA GLU A 8 -6.29 12.86 -13.32
C GLU A 8 -4.84 12.65 -13.81
N TYR A 9 -4.12 11.71 -13.21
CA TYR A 9 -2.80 11.26 -13.70
C TYR A 9 -2.98 10.01 -14.56
N LYS A 10 -2.24 9.95 -15.68
CA LYS A 10 -2.44 8.93 -16.72
C LYS A 10 -2.18 7.50 -16.24
N ASP A 11 -1.14 7.29 -15.43
CA ASP A 11 -0.76 5.99 -14.87
C ASP A 11 -0.18 6.21 -13.47
N PHE A 12 -0.91 5.81 -12.44
CA PHE A 12 -0.42 5.87 -11.06
C PHE A 12 -0.96 4.71 -10.24
N GLU A 13 -0.20 4.32 -9.24
CA GLU A 13 -0.55 3.31 -8.26
C GLU A 13 -0.55 3.96 -6.87
N VAL A 14 -1.53 3.60 -6.05
CA VAL A 14 -1.66 4.07 -4.67
C VAL A 14 -1.33 2.90 -3.76
N ILE A 15 -0.23 3.02 -3.02
CA ILE A 15 0.19 2.01 -2.05
C ILE A 15 -0.20 2.52 -0.66
N VAL A 16 -1.07 1.77 0.03
CA VAL A 16 -1.49 2.04 1.40
C VAL A 16 -0.88 1.02 2.33
N VAL A 17 -0.10 1.50 3.29
CA VAL A 17 0.50 0.67 4.34
C VAL A 17 -0.41 0.70 5.55
N ASN A 18 -0.99 -0.44 5.89
CA ASN A 18 -1.73 -0.61 7.13
C ASN A 18 -0.76 -1.08 8.21
N ASP A 19 -0.36 -0.15 9.08
CA ASP A 19 0.55 -0.41 10.20
C ASP A 19 -0.23 -0.83 11.45
N GLN A 20 -0.68 -2.10 11.46
CA GLN A 20 -1.28 -2.76 12.62
C GLN A 20 -2.49 -2.01 13.24
N SER A 21 -3.32 -1.40 12.40
CA SER A 21 -4.53 -0.72 12.88
C SER A 21 -5.56 -1.72 13.42
N ILE A 22 -6.09 -1.45 14.60
CA ILE A 22 -7.07 -2.30 15.32
C ILE A 22 -8.53 -1.82 15.17
N ASP A 23 -8.74 -0.72 14.46
CA ASP A 23 -10.03 -0.03 14.31
C ASP A 23 -10.89 -0.56 13.14
N GLY A 24 -10.54 -1.74 12.60
CA GLY A 24 -11.20 -2.32 11.44
C GLY A 24 -10.76 -1.73 10.10
N SER A 25 -9.74 -0.86 10.07
CA SER A 25 -9.17 -0.30 8.84
C SER A 25 -8.80 -1.35 7.80
N LYS A 26 -8.37 -2.55 8.22
CA LYS A 26 -8.08 -3.69 7.33
C LYS A 26 -9.28 -4.01 6.42
N TYR A 27 -10.46 -4.24 7.00
CA TYR A 27 -11.67 -4.60 6.25
C TYR A 27 -12.14 -3.45 5.36
N TYR A 28 -12.00 -2.21 5.84
CA TYR A 28 -12.31 -1.03 5.03
C TYR A 28 -11.40 -0.95 3.79
N LEU A 29 -10.09 -1.15 3.96
CA LEU A 29 -9.10 -1.13 2.87
C LEU A 29 -9.30 -2.29 1.88
N GLU A 30 -9.60 -3.50 2.35
CA GLU A 30 -9.98 -4.63 1.50
C GLU A 30 -11.21 -4.32 0.64
N SER A 31 -12.23 -3.68 1.22
CA SER A 31 -13.42 -3.26 0.48
C SER A 31 -13.14 -2.20 -0.59
N LEU A 32 -12.09 -1.39 -0.40
CA LEU A 32 -11.65 -0.38 -1.36
C LEU A 32 -10.80 -0.98 -2.47
N GLN A 33 -9.96 -1.99 -2.20
CA GLN A 33 -9.21 -2.68 -3.24
C GLN A 33 -10.14 -3.32 -4.29
N ASN A 34 -11.31 -3.81 -3.88
CA ASN A 34 -12.32 -4.34 -4.80
C ASN A 34 -12.94 -3.28 -5.72
N LYS A 35 -12.73 -1.99 -5.44
CA LYS A 35 -13.32 -0.85 -6.18
C LYS A 35 -12.29 -0.08 -7.00
N PHE A 36 -11.01 -0.23 -6.68
CA PHE A 36 -9.92 0.57 -7.24
C PHE A 36 -8.76 -0.36 -7.62
N ASP A 37 -8.66 -0.69 -8.91
CA ASP A 37 -7.62 -1.60 -9.41
C ASP A 37 -6.20 -1.04 -9.26
N ASN A 38 -6.07 0.27 -9.07
CA ASN A 38 -4.83 0.99 -8.81
C ASN A 38 -4.46 1.10 -7.32
N LEU A 39 -5.20 0.45 -6.42
CA LEU A 39 -4.95 0.44 -4.97
C LEU A 39 -4.28 -0.86 -4.52
N VAL A 40 -3.08 -0.73 -3.98
CA VAL A 40 -2.33 -1.82 -3.34
C VAL A 40 -2.32 -1.59 -1.84
N VAL A 41 -2.81 -2.56 -1.06
CA VAL A 41 -2.76 -2.51 0.41
C VAL A 41 -1.68 -3.47 0.92
N CYS A 42 -0.74 -2.93 1.70
CA CYS A 42 0.28 -3.69 2.39
C CYS A 42 -0.07 -3.71 3.89
N ASN A 43 -0.49 -4.87 4.41
CA ASN A 43 -0.68 -5.05 5.85
C ASN A 43 0.66 -5.44 6.48
N LEU A 44 1.10 -4.67 7.48
CA LEU A 44 2.24 -5.03 8.31
C LEU A 44 1.73 -5.98 9.40
N ASP A 45 1.95 -7.29 9.24
CA ASP A 45 1.62 -8.26 10.28
C ASP A 45 2.62 -8.15 11.46
N GLU A 46 2.14 -8.49 12.67
CA GLU A 46 2.77 -8.28 14.01
C GLU A 46 4.23 -8.73 14.18
N LYS A 47 4.85 -9.42 13.21
CA LYS A 47 6.21 -9.98 13.32
C LYS A 47 7.32 -9.10 12.76
N ILE A 48 7.01 -7.94 12.15
CA ILE A 48 8.04 -7.07 11.57
C ILE A 48 8.12 -5.76 12.37
N ASN A 49 8.89 -5.80 13.47
CA ASN A 49 9.34 -4.62 14.21
C ASN A 49 10.36 -3.82 13.37
N THR A 50 9.93 -3.18 12.28
CA THR A 50 10.78 -2.20 11.59
C THR A 50 10.14 -0.84 11.71
N ARG A 51 10.87 0.08 12.35
CA ARG A 51 10.62 1.54 12.37
C ARG A 51 10.51 2.18 10.97
N GLU A 52 10.52 1.40 9.89
CA GLU A 52 10.65 1.83 8.51
C GLU A 52 9.51 1.30 7.62
N GLY A 53 8.26 1.42 8.06
CA GLY A 53 7.09 0.96 7.30
C GLY A 53 7.04 1.48 5.85
N LYS A 54 7.49 2.72 5.60
CA LYS A 54 7.56 3.29 4.24
C LYS A 54 8.62 2.62 3.35
N LYS A 55 9.81 2.37 3.88
CA LYS A 55 10.90 1.72 3.13
C LYS A 55 10.57 0.25 2.86
N PHE A 56 9.99 -0.42 3.85
CA PHE A 56 9.53 -1.80 3.71
C PHE A 56 8.41 -1.93 2.66
N ALA A 57 7.45 -1.00 2.64
CA ALA A 57 6.41 -0.97 1.62
C ALA A 57 6.97 -0.80 0.21
N LEU A 58 7.92 0.12 0.02
CA LEU A 58 8.63 0.27 -1.26
C LEU A 58 9.33 -1.03 -1.66
N GLN A 59 9.99 -1.71 -0.72
CA GLN A 59 10.67 -2.97 -0.97
C GLN A 59 9.72 -4.12 -1.33
N LEU A 60 8.57 -4.24 -0.64
CA LEU A 60 7.53 -5.22 -0.96
C LEU A 60 6.96 -5.03 -2.37
N VAL A 61 6.59 -3.80 -2.73
CA VAL A 61 6.00 -3.51 -4.04
C VAL A 61 7.03 -3.67 -5.16
N SER A 62 8.30 -3.28 -4.93
CA SER A 62 9.38 -3.50 -5.89
C SER A 62 9.72 -4.98 -6.16
N ASN A 63 9.46 -5.87 -5.19
CA ASN A 63 9.66 -7.31 -5.37
C ASN A 63 8.51 -7.98 -6.16
N LEU A 64 7.33 -7.35 -6.22
CA LEU A 64 6.17 -7.85 -6.97
C LEU A 64 6.22 -7.49 -8.47
N ARG A 65 7.03 -6.48 -8.84
CA ARG A 65 7.29 -6.12 -10.24
C ARG A 65 8.76 -5.76 -10.37
N SER A 66 9.54 -6.60 -11.06
CA SER A 66 10.97 -6.39 -11.37
C SER A 66 11.28 -4.95 -11.79
N MET A 67 11.59 -4.09 -10.83
CA MET A 67 11.97 -2.71 -11.09
C MET A 67 13.18 -2.41 -10.21
N LYS A 68 14.33 -2.26 -10.88
CA LYS A 68 15.62 -1.97 -10.24
C LYS A 68 15.53 -0.61 -9.55
N ILE A 69 15.61 -0.61 -8.23
CA ILE A 69 15.78 0.61 -7.43
C ILE A 69 17.28 0.91 -7.37
N PHE A 70 17.70 2.07 -7.88
CA PHE A 70 18.96 2.69 -7.49
C PHE A 70 18.67 3.66 -6.33
N CYS A 71 19.60 3.68 -5.38
CA CYS A 71 19.47 4.28 -4.05
C CYS A 71 19.08 5.77 -4.04
#